data_AF-A0A951QUH7-F1
#
_entry.id   AF-A0A951QUH7-F1
#
_cell.length_a   1.000
_cell.length_b   1.000
_cell.length_c   1.000
_cell.angle_alpha   90.00
_cell.angle_beta   90.00
_cell.angle_gamma   90.00
#
_symmetry.space_group_name_H-M   'P 1'
#
loop_
_entity.id
_entity.type
_entity.pdbx_description
1 polymer ?
#
loop_
_entity_poly.entity_id
_entity_poly.type
_entity_poly.pdbx_seq_one_letter_code
_entity_poly.pdbx_strand_id
1 'polypeptide(L)'
;MEQKLTPLIAAGIVLGIGLGGFFDGVVLHQILQWHHMLSSVRPLTTVSNMDLNMVWDGLFHAFDWVMTVAGIALLWRAGGRDDVPWSSNIFVGSLLMGAGLFNMIEGVIDHQILGIHHVKPGPHQLAWDLGFLALGALLFLVGWIMLQNKTVSLKAHQ
;
A
#
# COMPACT_ATOMS: atom_id res chain seq x y z
N MET A 1 -14.85 -20.00 11.83
CA MET A 1 -14.33 -19.92 10.46
C MET A 1 -13.49 -18.65 10.27
N GLU A 2 -14.01 -17.49 10.70
CA GLU A 2 -13.33 -16.19 10.59
C GLU A 2 -11.96 -16.13 11.28
N GLN A 3 -11.82 -16.65 12.51
CA GLN A 3 -10.54 -16.76 13.22
C GLN A 3 -9.46 -17.59 12.49
N LYS A 4 -9.87 -18.52 11.60
CA LYS A 4 -8.93 -19.35 10.83
C LYS A 4 -8.37 -18.61 9.61
N LEU A 5 -9.02 -17.55 9.15
CA LEU A 5 -8.63 -16.77 7.97
C LEU A 5 -7.83 -15.52 8.34
N THR A 6 -8.02 -15.01 9.56
CA THR A 6 -7.33 -13.81 10.07
C THR A 6 -5.81 -13.84 9.85
N PRO A 7 -5.08 -14.95 10.06
CA PRO A 7 -3.63 -14.96 9.83
C PRO A 7 -3.25 -14.67 8.38
N LEU A 8 -3.98 -15.25 7.41
CA LEU A 8 -3.72 -15.05 5.98
C LEU A 8 -4.14 -13.65 5.52
N ILE A 9 -5.23 -13.12 6.08
CA ILE A 9 -5.70 -11.76 5.81
C ILE A 9 -4.69 -10.73 6.32
N ALA A 10 -4.24 -10.88 7.57
CA ALA A 10 -3.24 -9.99 8.17
C ALA A 10 -1.93 -10.02 7.37
N ALA A 11 -1.46 -11.21 6.98
CA ALA A 11 -0.29 -11.35 6.11
C ALA A 11 -0.45 -10.60 4.79
N GLY A 12 -1.59 -10.77 4.11
CA GLY A 12 -1.88 -10.11 2.85
C GLY A 12 -1.97 -8.58 2.99
N ILE A 13 -2.65 -8.06 4.02
CA ILE A 13 -2.75 -6.61 4.23
C ILE A 13 -1.38 -5.98 4.48
N VAL A 14 -0.59 -6.55 5.41
CA VAL A 14 0.74 -6.01 5.74
C VAL A 14 1.68 -6.07 4.53
N LEU A 15 1.66 -7.18 3.80
CA LEU A 15 2.44 -7.30 2.56
C LEU A 15 1.95 -6.32 1.48
N GLY A 16 0.64 -6.11 1.37
CA GLY A 16 0.03 -5.19 0.42
C GLY A 16 0.40 -3.74 0.68
N ILE A 17 0.50 -3.32 1.95
CA ILE A 17 0.99 -1.98 2.32
C ILE A 17 2.42 -1.79 1.81
N GLY A 18 3.33 -2.71 2.12
CA GLY A 18 4.73 -2.59 1.69
C GLY A 18 4.90 -2.64 0.18
N LEU A 19 4.18 -3.52 -0.52
CA LEU A 19 4.23 -3.58 -1.98
C LEU A 19 3.60 -2.36 -2.66
N GLY A 20 2.55 -1.78 -2.07
CA GLY A 20 1.95 -0.53 -2.52
C GLY A 20 2.94 0.62 -2.42
N GLY A 21 3.59 0.78 -1.27
CA GLY A 21 4.63 1.80 -1.08
C GLY A 21 5.85 1.61 -1.98
N PHE A 22 6.30 0.36 -2.18
CA PHE A 22 7.35 0.11 -3.17
C PHE A 22 6.95 0.50 -4.58
N PHE A 23 5.71 0.22 -5.00
CA PHE A 23 5.24 0.62 -6.32
C PHE A 23 5.27 2.14 -6.46
N ASP A 24 4.78 2.84 -5.44
CA ASP A 24 4.79 4.30 -5.37
C ASP A 24 6.21 4.88 -5.43
N GLY A 25 7.12 4.46 -4.55
CA GLY A 25 8.48 4.97 -4.55
C GLY A 25 9.30 4.56 -5.79
N VAL A 26 9.14 3.34 -6.31
CA VAL A 26 9.88 2.93 -7.52
C VAL A 26 9.31 3.64 -8.75
N VAL A 27 7.99 3.63 -8.94
CA VAL A 27 7.39 4.16 -10.17
C VAL A 27 7.27 5.67 -10.11
N LEU A 28 6.71 6.23 -9.04
CA LEU A 28 6.41 7.66 -8.94
C LEU A 28 7.62 8.48 -8.47
N HIS A 29 8.38 8.02 -7.47
CA HIS A 29 9.57 8.79 -7.01
C HIS A 29 10.79 8.58 -7.91
N GLN A 30 11.06 7.36 -8.38
CA GLN A 30 12.35 7.05 -9.03
C GLN A 30 12.27 7.02 -10.55
N ILE A 31 11.32 6.29 -11.14
CA ILE A 31 11.22 6.16 -12.61
C ILE A 31 10.61 7.42 -13.21
N LEU A 32 9.45 7.85 -12.72
CA LEU A 32 8.74 9.00 -13.23
C LEU A 32 9.21 10.32 -12.60
N GLN A 33 9.77 10.25 -11.39
CA GLN A 33 10.26 11.41 -10.65
C GLN A 33 9.21 12.51 -10.52
N TRP A 34 7.95 12.12 -10.32
CA TRP A 34 6.85 13.07 -10.20
C TRP A 34 6.91 13.80 -8.87
N HIS A 35 7.26 13.09 -7.81
CA HIS A 35 7.41 13.65 -6.47
C HIS A 35 8.45 12.88 -5.67
N HIS A 36 8.88 13.48 -4.58
CA HIS A 36 9.71 12.86 -3.55
C HIS A 36 9.12 13.23 -2.20
N MET A 37 9.47 12.52 -1.13
CA MET A 37 8.83 12.67 0.19
C MET A 37 8.67 14.13 0.67
N LEU A 38 9.64 15.00 0.37
CA LEU A 38 9.63 16.40 0.80
C LEU A 38 9.55 17.40 -0.36
N SER A 39 9.22 16.98 -1.58
CA SER A 39 9.45 17.81 -2.77
C SER A 39 8.68 19.13 -2.80
N SER A 40 7.55 19.26 -2.09
CA SER A 40 6.81 20.53 -1.99
C SER A 40 7.44 21.52 -1.01
N VAL A 41 8.07 21.03 0.07
CA VAL A 41 8.69 21.86 1.11
C VAL A 41 10.21 22.01 0.95
N ARG A 42 10.84 21.09 0.22
CA ARG A 42 12.27 21.06 -0.14
C ARG A 42 12.40 20.79 -1.65
N PRO A 43 12.18 21.81 -2.50
CA PRO A 43 12.21 21.63 -3.95
C PRO A 43 13.55 21.14 -4.47
N LEU A 44 13.53 20.27 -5.49
CA LEU A 44 14.72 19.67 -6.10
C LEU A 44 15.49 20.63 -7.03
N THR A 45 15.74 21.84 -6.57
CA THR A 45 16.48 22.89 -7.31
C THR A 45 17.93 23.04 -6.86
N THR A 46 18.32 22.36 -5.78
CA THR A 46 19.68 22.36 -5.25
C THR A 46 20.12 20.94 -4.88
N VAL A 47 21.42 20.67 -4.96
CA VAL A 47 21.99 19.36 -4.57
C VAL A 47 21.63 19.02 -3.13
N SER A 48 21.71 19.97 -2.19
CA SER A 48 21.35 19.72 -0.79
C SER A 48 19.89 19.31 -0.60
N ASN A 49 18.95 19.87 -1.37
CA ASN A 49 17.55 19.44 -1.30
C ASN A 49 17.34 18.09 -1.98
N MET A 50 18.07 17.79 -3.07
CA MET A 50 18.05 16.47 -3.70
C MET A 50 18.56 15.40 -2.74
N ASP A 51 19.68 15.63 -2.06
CA ASP A 51 20.26 14.74 -1.06
C ASP A 51 19.27 14.49 0.09
N LEU A 52 18.61 15.55 0.58
CA LEU A 52 17.61 15.43 1.64
C LEU A 52 16.41 14.60 1.19
N ASN A 53 15.85 14.85 0.00
CA ASN A 53 14.76 14.04 -0.54
C ASN A 53 15.18 12.58 -0.74
N MET A 54 16.41 12.33 -1.23
CA MET A 54 16.96 10.99 -1.39
C MET A 54 17.02 10.23 -0.06
N VAL A 55 17.39 10.90 1.05
CA VAL A 55 17.36 10.29 2.38
C VAL A 55 15.93 9.94 2.79
N TRP A 56 14.97 10.83 2.60
CA TRP A 56 13.59 10.59 3.01
C TRP A 56 12.89 9.53 2.15
N ASP A 57 13.17 9.48 0.85
CA ASP A 57 12.75 8.37 -0.03
C ASP A 57 13.37 7.05 0.43
N GLY A 58 14.64 7.06 0.86
CA GLY A 58 15.30 5.89 1.44
C GLY A 58 14.64 5.41 2.75
N LEU A 59 14.21 6.33 3.61
CA LEU A 59 13.46 6.00 4.84
C LEU A 59 12.07 5.45 4.53
N PHE A 60 11.39 6.03 3.55
CA PHE A 60 10.13 5.53 3.02
C PHE A 60 10.28 4.08 2.50
N HIS A 61 11.29 3.83 1.66
CA HIS A 61 11.60 2.47 1.21
C HIS A 61 12.02 1.51 2.33
N ALA A 62 12.70 2.00 3.37
CA ALA A 62 13.02 1.17 4.52
C ALA A 62 11.74 0.73 5.26
N PHE A 63 10.75 1.62 5.38
CA PHE A 63 9.42 1.28 5.91
C PHE A 63 8.73 0.24 5.02
N ASP A 64 8.69 0.45 3.71
CA ASP A 64 8.09 -0.51 2.76
C ASP A 64 8.75 -1.88 2.85
N TRP A 65 10.08 -1.90 2.91
CA TRP A 65 10.87 -3.11 3.06
C TRP A 65 10.52 -3.86 4.35
N VAL A 66 10.43 -3.15 5.48
CA VAL A 66 10.02 -3.74 6.77
C VAL A 66 8.62 -4.33 6.67
N MET A 67 7.67 -3.59 6.08
CA MET A 67 6.30 -4.08 5.90
C MET A 67 6.24 -5.31 4.98
N THR A 68 7.00 -5.32 3.89
CA THR A 68 7.11 -6.49 3.01
C THR A 68 7.70 -7.70 3.74
N VAL A 69 8.80 -7.54 4.47
CA VAL A 69 9.43 -8.63 5.24
C VAL A 69 8.48 -9.14 6.32
N ALA A 70 7.81 -8.24 7.04
CA ALA A 70 6.81 -8.61 8.04
C ALA A 70 5.63 -9.36 7.42
N GLY A 71 5.13 -8.90 6.27
CA GLY A 71 4.07 -9.56 5.52
C GLY A 71 4.46 -10.96 5.05
N ILE A 72 5.69 -11.14 4.53
CA ILE A 72 6.23 -12.46 4.17
C ILE A 72 6.36 -13.36 5.40
N ALA A 73 6.86 -12.84 6.52
CA ALA A 73 6.98 -13.61 7.75
C ALA A 73 5.60 -14.05 8.30
N LEU A 74 4.61 -13.16 8.26
CA LEU A 74 3.23 -13.48 8.62
C LEU A 74 2.63 -14.53 7.68
N LEU A 75 2.89 -14.41 6.37
CA LEU A 75 2.43 -15.38 5.37
C LEU A 75 3.05 -16.75 5.62
N TRP A 76 4.36 -16.81 5.89
CA TRP A 76 5.06 -18.05 6.20
C TRP A 76 4.48 -18.72 7.46
N ARG A 77 4.20 -17.94 8.51
CA ARG A 77 3.60 -18.43 9.75
C ARG A 77 2.15 -18.89 9.56
N ALA A 78 1.37 -18.20 8.73
CA ALA A 78 0.02 -18.62 8.38
C ALA A 78 0.05 -19.93 7.59
N GLY A 79 1.02 -20.08 6.68
CA GLY A 79 1.16 -21.24 5.82
C GLY A 79 1.59 -22.53 6.52
N GLY A 80 2.32 -22.41 7.63
CA GLY A 80 2.74 -23.55 8.46
C GLY A 80 1.68 -24.05 9.44
N ARG A 81 0.45 -23.53 9.38
CA ARG A 81 -0.65 -23.90 10.27
C ARG A 81 -1.69 -24.75 9.54
N ASP A 82 -1.93 -25.96 10.04
CA ASP A 82 -2.92 -26.89 9.45
C ASP A 82 -4.36 -26.35 9.53
N ASP A 83 -4.64 -25.44 10.47
CA ASP A 83 -5.97 -24.86 10.64
C ASP A 83 -6.27 -23.67 9.71
N VAL A 84 -5.27 -23.18 8.96
CA VAL A 84 -5.37 -22.02 8.07
C VAL A 84 -5.44 -22.47 6.61
N PRO A 85 -6.57 -22.28 5.90
CA PRO A 85 -6.66 -22.69 4.50
C PRO A 85 -5.91 -21.72 3.59
N TRP A 86 -5.07 -22.26 2.70
CA TRP A 86 -4.47 -21.50 1.60
C TRP A 86 -5.52 -21.13 0.56
N SER A 87 -5.81 -19.85 0.44
CA SER A 87 -6.80 -19.33 -0.52
C SER A 87 -6.25 -18.11 -1.25
N SER A 88 -5.94 -18.28 -2.55
CA SER A 88 -5.43 -17.21 -3.39
C SER A 88 -6.36 -15.99 -3.42
N ASN A 89 -7.68 -16.20 -3.47
CA ASN A 89 -8.63 -15.08 -3.46
C ASN A 89 -8.57 -14.25 -2.17
N ILE A 90 -8.41 -14.91 -1.01
CA ILE A 90 -8.32 -14.22 0.28
C ILE A 90 -6.99 -13.47 0.35
N PHE A 91 -5.91 -14.12 -0.03
CA PHE A 91 -4.58 -13.52 -0.01
C PHE A 91 -4.47 -12.33 -0.97
N VAL A 92 -4.88 -12.50 -2.24
CA VAL A 92 -4.88 -11.43 -3.25
C VAL A 92 -5.85 -10.32 -2.86
N GLY A 93 -7.05 -10.63 -2.38
CA GLY A 93 -7.98 -9.61 -1.90
C GLY A 93 -7.40 -8.80 -0.73
N SER A 94 -6.70 -9.46 0.20
CA SER A 94 -6.05 -8.81 1.33
C SER A 94 -4.84 -7.96 0.89
N LEU A 95 -4.08 -8.40 -0.12
CA LEU A 95 -3.02 -7.60 -0.75
C LEU A 95 -3.57 -6.31 -1.35
N LEU A 96 -4.67 -6.39 -2.10
CA LEU A 96 -5.34 -5.21 -2.68
C LEU A 96 -5.86 -4.26 -1.60
N MET A 97 -6.41 -4.80 -0.51
CA MET A 97 -6.80 -4.00 0.66
C MET A 97 -5.59 -3.28 1.27
N GLY A 98 -4.46 -3.96 1.43
CA GLY A 98 -3.23 -3.37 1.95
C GLY A 98 -2.70 -2.24 1.07
N ALA A 99 -2.60 -2.47 -0.24
CA ALA A 99 -2.15 -1.46 -1.20
C ALA A 99 -3.11 -0.26 -1.26
N GLY A 100 -4.43 -0.52 -1.25
CA GLY A 100 -5.43 0.54 -1.20
C GLY A 100 -5.35 1.37 0.08
N LEU A 101 -5.13 0.72 1.22
CA LEU A 101 -4.94 1.40 2.50
C LEU A 101 -3.68 2.26 2.51
N PHE A 102 -2.57 1.78 1.93
CA PHE A 102 -1.36 2.56 1.74
C PHE A 102 -1.68 3.87 0.98
N ASN A 103 -2.27 3.78 -0.22
CA ASN A 103 -2.61 4.96 -1.02
C ASN A 103 -3.53 5.94 -0.28
N MET A 104 -4.49 5.42 0.49
CA MET A 104 -5.41 6.27 1.24
C MET A 104 -4.72 6.98 2.41
N ILE A 105 -3.84 6.29 3.14
CA ILE A 105 -3.11 6.88 4.27
C ILE A 105 -2.10 7.90 3.77
N GLU A 106 -1.24 7.52 2.83
CA GLU A 106 -0.24 8.38 2.20
C GLU A 106 -0.94 9.62 1.60
N GLY A 107 -1.95 9.41 0.75
CA GLY A 107 -2.60 10.52 0.07
C GLY A 107 -3.39 11.46 1.00
N VAL A 108 -3.96 10.98 2.11
CA VAL A 108 -4.64 11.85 3.07
C VAL A 108 -3.62 12.58 3.95
N ILE A 109 -2.62 11.88 4.46
CA ILE A 109 -1.68 12.45 5.42
C ILE A 109 -0.70 13.37 4.70
N ASP A 110 0.00 12.87 3.69
CA ASP A 110 1.16 13.55 3.12
C ASP A 110 0.77 14.56 2.03
N HIS A 111 -0.23 14.25 1.20
CA HIS A 111 -0.71 15.19 0.16
C HIS A 111 -1.69 16.23 0.67
N GLN A 112 -2.66 15.85 1.52
CA GLN A 112 -3.76 16.73 1.91
C GLN A 112 -3.55 17.43 3.25
N ILE A 113 -3.16 16.70 4.29
CA ILE A 113 -3.01 17.26 5.64
C ILE A 113 -1.68 18.00 5.79
N LEU A 114 -0.57 17.33 5.43
CA LEU A 114 0.77 17.88 5.58
C LEU A 114 1.21 18.68 4.36
N GLY A 115 0.79 18.28 3.15
CA GLY A 115 1.17 18.93 1.89
C GLY A 115 2.67 18.90 1.63
N ILE A 116 3.38 17.87 2.13
CA ILE A 116 4.84 17.76 2.01
C ILE A 116 5.28 17.36 0.60
N HIS A 117 4.39 16.71 -0.15
CA HIS A 117 4.46 16.50 -1.58
C HIS A 117 3.05 16.37 -2.19
N HIS A 118 2.95 16.25 -3.50
CA HIS A 118 1.70 15.97 -4.23
C HIS A 118 2.00 14.90 -5.27
N VAL A 119 1.04 14.05 -5.63
CA VAL A 119 1.25 12.91 -6.55
C VAL A 119 1.91 13.37 -7.85
N LYS A 120 1.47 14.50 -8.38
CA LYS A 120 2.10 15.14 -9.53
C LYS A 120 2.00 16.66 -9.39
N PRO A 121 3.08 17.34 -8.97
CA PRO A 121 3.11 18.79 -8.84
C PRO A 121 2.83 19.51 -10.16
N GLY A 122 2.25 20.70 -10.05
CA GLY A 122 1.94 21.58 -11.18
C GLY A 122 0.45 21.60 -11.54
N PRO A 123 0.10 21.83 -12.83
CA PRO A 123 -1.29 21.94 -13.24
C PRO A 123 -2.11 20.71 -12.84
N HIS A 124 -3.28 20.96 -12.24
CA HIS A 124 -4.22 19.93 -11.80
C HIS A 124 -3.71 18.99 -10.70
N GLN A 125 -2.73 19.39 -9.87
CA GLN A 125 -2.22 18.56 -8.77
C GLN A 125 -3.34 17.96 -7.89
N LEU A 126 -4.37 18.75 -7.58
CA LEU A 126 -5.51 18.28 -6.79
C LEU A 126 -6.25 17.12 -7.48
N ALA A 127 -6.38 17.15 -8.81
CA ALA A 127 -7.02 16.06 -9.55
C ALA A 127 -6.18 14.78 -9.50
N TRP A 128 -4.85 14.89 -9.52
CA TRP A 128 -3.94 13.76 -9.34
C TRP A 128 -4.02 13.18 -7.92
N ASP A 129 -4.03 14.02 -6.89
CA ASP A 129 -4.17 13.58 -5.50
C ASP A 129 -5.52 12.87 -5.26
N LEU A 130 -6.61 13.43 -5.80
CA LEU A 130 -7.93 12.79 -5.73
C LEU A 130 -7.99 11.49 -6.55
N GLY A 131 -7.33 11.43 -7.70
CA GLY A 131 -7.23 10.21 -8.50
C GLY A 131 -6.48 9.10 -7.77
N PHE A 132 -5.42 9.44 -7.05
CA PHE A 132 -4.65 8.51 -6.24
C PHE A 132 -5.46 7.95 -5.06
N LEU A 133 -6.21 8.81 -4.36
CA LEU A 133 -7.15 8.38 -3.33
C LEU A 133 -8.29 7.52 -3.87
N ALA A 134 -8.85 7.88 -5.02
CA ALA A 134 -9.90 7.11 -5.67
C ALA A 134 -9.40 5.72 -6.09
N LEU A 135 -8.17 5.62 -6.61
CA LEU A 135 -7.52 4.35 -6.90
C LEU A 135 -7.31 3.53 -5.60
N GLY A 136 -6.85 4.16 -4.52
CA GLY A 136 -6.70 3.51 -3.22
C GLY A 136 -8.03 2.92 -2.71
N ALA A 137 -9.09 3.72 -2.73
CA ALA A 137 -10.43 3.27 -2.36
C ALA A 137 -10.94 2.13 -3.25
N LEU A 138 -10.69 2.20 -4.57
CA LEU A 138 -11.07 1.15 -5.51
C LEU A 138 -10.33 -0.16 -5.20
N LEU A 139 -9.01 -0.13 -4.99
CA LEU A 139 -8.21 -1.31 -4.64
C LEU A 139 -8.73 -1.93 -3.33
N PHE A 140 -9.01 -1.10 -2.33
CA PHE A 140 -9.57 -1.56 -1.06
C PHE A 140 -10.93 -2.23 -1.23
N LEU A 141 -11.85 -1.61 -1.97
CA LEU A 141 -13.20 -2.14 -2.21
C LEU A 141 -13.17 -3.44 -3.02
N VAL A 142 -12.35 -3.53 -4.06
CA VAL A 142 -12.18 -4.76 -4.85
C VAL A 142 -11.65 -5.88 -3.95
N GLY A 143 -10.62 -5.60 -3.15
CA GLY A 143 -10.09 -6.56 -2.20
C GLY A 143 -11.13 -7.04 -1.19
N TRP A 144 -11.90 -6.10 -0.62
CA TRP A 144 -13.00 -6.41 0.29
C TRP A 144 -14.07 -7.32 -0.34
N ILE A 145 -14.50 -7.02 -1.57
CA ILE A 145 -15.49 -7.84 -2.29
C ILE A 145 -14.95 -9.27 -2.53
N MET A 146 -13.66 -9.42 -2.84
CA MET A 146 -13.04 -10.74 -3.00
C MET A 146 -13.09 -11.58 -1.72
N LEU A 147 -12.97 -10.95 -0.55
CA LEU A 147 -13.09 -11.63 0.75
C LEU A 147 -14.54 -12.08 1.02
N GLN A 148 -15.54 -11.32 0.57
CA GLN A 148 -16.96 -11.66 0.76
C GLN A 148 -17.39 -12.88 -0.09
N ASN A 149 -16.93 -12.97 -1.33
CA ASN A 149 -17.38 -13.98 -2.29
C ASN A 149 -17.05 -15.44 -1.91
N LYS A 150 -16.08 -15.68 -1.01
CA LYS A 150 -15.80 -17.05 -0.48
C LYS A 150 -16.47 -17.36 0.85
N THR A 151 -16.79 -16.36 1.67
CA THR A 151 -17.50 -16.58 2.94
C THR A 151 -18.90 -17.14 2.69
N VAL A 152 -19.52 -16.80 1.54
CA VAL A 152 -20.81 -17.34 1.09
C VAL A 152 -20.67 -18.76 0.54
N SER A 153 -19.64 -19.04 -0.28
CA SER A 153 -19.44 -20.37 -0.90
C SER A 153 -19.06 -21.46 0.12
N LEU A 154 -18.28 -21.14 1.16
CA LEU A 154 -17.95 -22.11 2.21
C LEU A 154 -19.14 -22.42 3.13
N LYS A 155 -20.07 -21.47 3.31
CA LYS A 155 -21.32 -21.69 4.07
C LYS A 155 -22.38 -22.47 3.29
N ALA A 156 -22.36 -22.42 1.95
CA ALA A 156 -23.33 -23.12 1.11
C ALA A 156 -23.07 -24.62 0.95
N HIS A 157 -21.91 -25.11 1.39
CA HIS A 157 -21.50 -26.53 1.33
C HIS A 157 -21.34 -27.19 2.71
N GLN A 158 -21.90 -26.57 3.77
CA GLN A 158 -22.09 -27.18 5.10
C GLN A 158 -23.58 -27.38 5.35
#